data_AF-H3SIL4-F1
#
_entry.id   AF-H3SIL4-F1
#
_cell.length_a   1.000
_cell.length_b   1.000
_cell.length_c   1.000
_cell.angle_alpha   90.00
_cell.angle_beta   90.00
_cell.angle_gamma   90.00
#
_symmetry.space_group_name_H-M   'P 1'
#
loop_
_entity.id
_entity.type
_entity.pdbx_description
1 polymer ?
#
loop_
_entity_poly.entity_id
_entity_poly.type
_entity_poly.pdbx_seq_one_letter_code
_entity_poly.pdbx_strand_id
1 'polypeptide(L)'
;MKLRRIRAEEETVLRQLMQYYFYDFSAYNDADVLPDGRYGEYPNLERYWEPDSGHHPYFIEVNNGLAGFALVSVEDNKGTPRYVMSEFFVMRKYRSQGIGSAAACSLFDAYPGVGS
;
A
#
# COMPACT_ATOMS: atom_id res chain seq x y z
N MET A 1 -9.92 -13.16 -0.89
CA MET A 1 -9.04 -11.98 -1.01
C MET A 1 -7.64 -12.48 -1.30
N LYS A 2 -6.86 -11.78 -2.13
CA LYS A 2 -5.47 -12.16 -2.44
C LYS A 2 -4.58 -10.92 -2.51
N LEU A 3 -3.30 -11.11 -2.20
CA LEU A 3 -2.25 -10.11 -2.36
C LEU A 3 -1.44 -10.43 -3.60
N ARG A 4 -1.21 -9.44 -4.46
CA ARG A 4 -0.43 -9.61 -5.69
C ARG A 4 0.62 -8.51 -5.78
N ARG A 5 1.89 -8.90 -6.04
CA ARG A 5 2.96 -7.94 -6.31
C ARG A 5 2.57 -7.01 -7.46
N ILE A 6 2.80 -5.72 -7.25
CA ILE A 6 2.62 -4.69 -8.28
C ILE A 6 3.87 -4.69 -9.16
N ARG A 7 3.70 -4.88 -10.46
CA ARG A 7 4.81 -4.78 -11.42
C ARG A 7 5.08 -3.33 -11.78
N ALA A 8 6.29 -3.02 -12.27
CA ALA A 8 6.67 -1.65 -12.60
C ALA A 8 5.72 -1.04 -13.65
N GLU A 9 5.23 -1.85 -14.60
CA GLU A 9 4.28 -1.39 -15.63
C GLU A 9 2.89 -1.04 -15.07
N GLU A 10 2.59 -1.47 -13.84
CA GLU A 10 1.34 -1.19 -13.14
C GLU A 10 1.46 0.01 -12.18
N GLU A 11 2.58 0.73 -12.19
CA GLU A 11 2.81 1.92 -11.36
C GLU A 11 1.68 2.94 -11.51
N THR A 12 1.22 3.19 -12.74
CA THR A 12 0.13 4.14 -12.99
C THR A 12 -1.17 3.72 -12.30
N VAL A 13 -1.45 2.41 -12.19
CA VAL A 13 -2.63 1.89 -11.49
C VAL A 13 -2.50 2.16 -9.99
N LEU A 14 -1.31 1.97 -9.41
CA LEU A 14 -1.04 2.31 -8.01
C LEU A 14 -1.22 3.81 -7.77
N ARG A 15 -0.67 4.68 -8.64
CA ARG A 15 -0.84 6.14 -8.56
C ARG A 15 -2.31 6.56 -8.58
N GLN A 16 -3.13 5.90 -9.39
CA GLN A 16 -4.58 6.13 -9.43
C GLN A 16 -5.26 5.71 -8.12
N LEU A 17 -4.88 4.56 -7.55
CA LEU A 17 -5.40 4.14 -6.25
C LEU A 17 -4.97 5.07 -5.10
N MET A 18 -3.75 5.63 -5.18
CA MET A 18 -3.26 6.60 -4.20
C MET A 18 -4.11 7.88 -4.16
N GLN A 19 -4.75 8.28 -5.25
CA GLN A 19 -5.67 9.42 -5.23
C GLN A 19 -6.88 9.16 -4.32
N TYR A 20 -7.40 7.93 -4.28
CA TYR A 20 -8.45 7.56 -3.34
C TYR A 20 -7.95 7.46 -1.91
N TYR A 21 -6.70 7.03 -1.72
CA TYR A 21 -6.05 7.05 -0.41
C TYR A 21 -5.93 8.48 0.13
N PHE A 22 -5.41 9.41 -0.68
CA PHE A 22 -5.28 10.82 -0.30
C PHE A 22 -6.64 11.47 -0.05
N TYR A 23 -7.65 11.18 -0.87
CA TYR A 23 -9.03 11.63 -0.63
C TYR A 23 -9.59 11.12 0.70
N ASP A 24 -9.35 9.85 1.05
CA ASP A 24 -9.82 9.31 2.32
C ASP A 24 -9.06 9.93 3.50
N PHE A 25 -7.77 10.19 3.32
CA PHE A 25 -6.90 10.79 4.33
C PHE A 25 -7.10 12.30 4.48
N SER A 26 -7.64 12.99 3.47
CA SER A 26 -8.02 14.40 3.54
C SER A 26 -9.18 14.69 4.48
N ALA A 27 -9.82 13.66 5.03
CA ALA A 27 -10.71 13.83 6.17
C ALA A 27 -9.96 14.09 7.50
N TYR A 28 -8.65 13.82 7.54
CA TYR A 28 -7.80 13.89 8.73
C TYR A 28 -6.64 14.88 8.59
N ASN A 29 -6.48 15.50 7.42
CA ASN A 29 -5.52 16.56 7.16
C ASN A 29 -6.16 17.63 6.26
N ASP A 30 -5.50 18.77 6.11
CA ASP A 30 -5.97 19.89 5.27
C ASP A 30 -5.45 19.78 3.83
N ALA A 31 -5.37 18.56 3.27
CA ALA A 31 -4.88 18.37 1.90
C ALA A 31 -5.94 18.83 0.88
N ASP A 32 -5.54 19.79 0.04
CA ASP A 32 -6.32 20.27 -1.09
C ASP A 32 -5.96 19.55 -2.39
N VAL A 33 -6.92 19.51 -3.31
CA VAL A 33 -6.66 19.10 -4.70
C VAL A 33 -5.90 20.20 -5.44
N LEU A 34 -5.01 19.78 -6.33
CA LEU A 34 -4.30 20.65 -7.26
C LEU A 34 -5.26 21.14 -8.37
N PRO A 35 -4.86 22.17 -9.17
CA PRO A 35 -5.71 22.72 -10.22
C PRO A 35 -6.16 21.74 -11.31
N ASP A 36 -5.48 20.60 -11.44
CA ASP A 36 -5.84 19.52 -12.37
C ASP A 36 -6.87 18.53 -11.79
N GLY A 37 -7.33 18.75 -10.56
CA GLY A 37 -8.31 17.92 -9.86
C GLY A 37 -7.74 16.69 -9.17
N ARG A 38 -6.40 16.56 -9.10
CA ARG A 38 -5.71 15.46 -8.41
C ARG A 38 -5.08 15.92 -7.10
N TYR A 39 -4.91 15.01 -6.17
CA TYR A 39 -3.95 15.17 -5.08
C TYR A 39 -2.52 15.03 -5.61
N GLY A 40 -1.57 15.60 -4.86
CA GLY A 40 -0.14 15.49 -5.15
C GLY A 40 0.37 14.06 -5.29
N GLU A 41 1.61 13.93 -5.74
CA GLU A 41 2.22 12.62 -5.98
C GLU A 41 2.84 12.03 -4.71
N TYR A 42 2.86 10.69 -4.63
CA TYR A 42 3.64 10.01 -3.60
C TYR A 42 5.13 10.11 -3.95
N PRO A 43 5.97 10.66 -3.07
CA PRO A 43 7.36 10.93 -3.39
C PRO A 43 8.16 9.64 -3.54
N ASN A 44 9.02 9.60 -4.57
CA ASN A 44 9.92 8.49 -4.84
C ASN A 44 9.22 7.12 -4.99
N LEU A 45 8.01 7.08 -5.55
CA LEU A 45 7.24 5.85 -5.73
C LEU A 45 8.01 4.83 -6.60
N GLU A 46 8.76 5.31 -7.59
CA GLU A 46 9.62 4.53 -8.47
C GLU A 46 10.63 3.65 -7.73
N ARG A 47 11.06 4.06 -6.52
CA ARG A 47 12.01 3.28 -5.70
C ARG A 47 11.47 1.92 -5.28
N TYR A 48 10.15 1.73 -5.31
CA TYR A 48 9.52 0.44 -5.00
C TYR A 48 9.87 -0.68 -6.00
N TRP A 49 10.40 -0.32 -7.18
CA TRP A 49 10.82 -1.28 -8.21
C TRP A 49 12.33 -1.27 -8.46
N GLU A 50 13.10 -0.47 -7.74
CA GLU A 50 14.56 -0.51 -7.82
C GLU A 50 15.11 -1.86 -7.31
N PRO A 51 16.12 -2.43 -7.98
CA PRO A 51 16.83 -3.61 -7.49
C PRO A 51 17.35 -3.39 -6.07
N ASP A 52 17.26 -4.43 -5.22
CA ASP A 52 17.78 -4.43 -3.85
C ASP A 52 17.20 -3.35 -2.91
N SER A 53 16.13 -2.68 -3.31
CA SER A 53 15.48 -1.62 -2.52
C SER A 53 14.84 -2.10 -1.23
N GLY A 54 14.64 -3.41 -1.06
CA GLY A 54 13.86 -3.96 0.05
C GLY A 54 12.39 -3.55 0.03
N HIS A 55 11.90 -2.94 -1.05
CA HIS A 55 10.53 -2.45 -1.16
C HIS A 55 9.64 -3.43 -1.94
N HIS A 56 8.41 -3.59 -1.46
CA HIS A 56 7.53 -4.67 -1.83
C HIS A 56 6.08 -4.14 -1.94
N PRO A 57 5.69 -3.60 -3.12
CA PRO A 57 4.34 -3.09 -3.33
C PRO A 57 3.37 -4.22 -3.68
N TYR A 58 2.16 -4.15 -3.13
CA TYR A 58 1.08 -5.13 -3.32
C TYR A 58 -0.25 -4.49 -3.67
N PHE A 59 -0.96 -5.05 -4.65
CA PHE A 59 -2.41 -4.87 -4.77
C PHE A 59 -3.15 -5.82 -3.84
N ILE A 60 -4.22 -5.32 -3.26
CA ILE A 60 -5.21 -6.10 -2.53
C ILE A 60 -6.37 -6.35 -3.49
N GLU A 61 -6.66 -7.62 -3.79
CA GLU A 61 -7.73 -8.00 -4.73
C GLU A 61 -8.84 -8.80 -4.04
N VAL A 62 -10.09 -8.46 -4.35
CA VAL A 62 -11.31 -9.14 -3.85
C VAL A 62 -12.20 -9.47 -5.06
N ASN A 63 -12.59 -10.74 -5.20
CA ASN A 63 -13.41 -11.22 -6.33
C ASN A 63 -12.89 -10.76 -7.71
N ASN A 64 -11.56 -10.80 -7.90
CA ASN A 64 -10.84 -10.34 -9.10
C ASN A 64 -10.90 -8.83 -9.39
N GLY A 65 -11.43 -8.01 -8.48
CA GLY A 65 -11.36 -6.55 -8.55
C GLY A 65 -10.28 -5.98 -7.62
N LEU A 66 -9.72 -4.83 -7.99
CA LEU A 66 -8.85 -4.05 -7.11
C LEU A 66 -9.67 -3.56 -5.90
N ALA A 67 -9.14 -3.81 -4.71
CA ALA A 67 -9.73 -3.41 -3.44
C ALA A 67 -8.87 -2.38 -2.70
N GLY A 68 -7.60 -2.25 -3.06
CA GLY A 68 -6.65 -1.35 -2.43
C GLY A 68 -5.20 -1.74 -2.71
N PHE A 69 -4.29 -1.25 -1.88
CA PHE A 69 -2.87 -1.54 -1.97
C PHE A 69 -2.21 -1.60 -0.58
N ALA A 70 -1.03 -2.21 -0.53
CA ALA A 70 -0.14 -2.17 0.62
C ALA A 70 1.30 -1.99 0.15
N LEU A 71 2.04 -1.12 0.82
CA LEU A 71 3.45 -0.88 0.59
C LEU A 71 4.22 -1.43 1.79
N VAL A 72 5.16 -2.35 1.52
CA VAL A 72 6.00 -2.98 2.53
C VAL A 72 7.46 -2.68 2.22
N SER A 73 8.25 -2.30 3.22
CA SER A 73 9.70 -2.16 3.14
C SER A 73 10.39 -3.16 4.08
N VAL A 74 11.61 -3.53 3.76
CA VAL A 74 12.52 -4.26 4.66
C VAL A 74 13.53 -3.26 5.21
N GLU A 75 13.56 -3.14 6.53
CA GLU A 75 14.56 -2.37 7.25
C GLU A 75 15.51 -3.33 7.97
N ASP A 76 16.82 -3.07 7.91
CA ASP A 76 17.77 -3.78 8.74
C ASP A 76 17.68 -3.25 10.18
N ASN A 77 17.29 -4.13 11.10
CA ASN A 77 17.30 -3.85 12.52
C ASN A 77 18.36 -4.72 13.20
N LYS A 78 19.60 -4.21 13.25
CA LYS A 78 20.74 -4.84 13.94
C LYS A 78 21.03 -6.27 13.44
N GLY A 79 20.97 -6.49 12.13
CA GLY A 79 21.22 -7.80 11.50
C GLY A 79 19.98 -8.70 11.46
N THR A 80 18.81 -8.21 11.87
CA THR A 80 17.52 -8.90 11.71
C THR A 80 16.64 -8.11 10.76
N PRO A 81 16.22 -8.68 9.61
CA PRO A 81 15.33 -7.98 8.69
C PRO A 81 13.97 -7.76 9.35
N ARG A 82 13.52 -6.51 9.37
CA ARG A 82 12.20 -6.12 9.86
C ARG A 82 11.35 -5.66 8.69
N TYR A 83 10.19 -6.28 8.53
CA TYR A 83 9.21 -5.83 7.56
C TYR A 83 8.35 -4.71 8.15
N VAL A 84 8.28 -3.59 7.46
CA VAL A 84 7.52 -2.40 7.83
C VAL A 84 6.48 -2.15 6.76
N MET A 85 5.22 -2.06 7.17
CA MET A 85 4.14 -1.65 6.27
C MET A 85 4.07 -0.12 6.28
N SER A 86 4.66 0.51 5.26
CA SER A 86 4.74 1.97 5.17
C SER A 86 3.39 2.60 4.86
N GLU A 87 2.63 2.00 3.95
CA GLU A 87 1.28 2.47 3.58
C GLU A 87 0.33 1.30 3.41
N PHE A 88 -0.92 1.50 3.83
CA PHE A 88 -1.98 0.52 3.68
C PHE A 88 -3.31 1.19 3.40
N PHE A 89 -3.95 0.81 2.29
CA PHE A 89 -5.22 1.37 1.91
C PHE A 89 -6.17 0.31 1.39
N VAL A 90 -7.40 0.33 1.92
CA VAL A 90 -8.54 -0.44 1.42
C VAL A 90 -9.69 0.52 1.16
N MET A 91 -10.22 0.49 -0.07
CA MET A 91 -11.33 1.34 -0.49
C MET A 91 -12.57 1.10 0.37
N ARG A 92 -13.34 2.17 0.63
CA ARG A 92 -14.52 2.15 1.52
C ARG A 92 -15.53 1.05 1.22
N LYS A 93 -15.79 0.74 -0.06
CA LYS A 93 -16.70 -0.34 -0.49
C LYS A 93 -16.35 -1.70 0.12
N TYR A 94 -15.08 -1.95 0.43
CA TYR A 94 -14.59 -3.21 1.00
C TYR A 94 -14.35 -3.15 2.51
N ARG A 95 -14.60 -1.99 3.15
CA ARG A 95 -14.53 -1.85 4.62
C ARG A 95 -15.73 -2.57 5.27
N SER A 96 -15.59 -2.92 6.54
CA SER A 96 -16.61 -3.65 7.33
C SER A 96 -16.91 -5.09 6.86
N GLN A 97 -16.14 -5.63 5.91
CA GLN A 97 -16.18 -7.02 5.47
C GLN A 97 -15.00 -7.85 6.01
N GLY A 98 -14.27 -7.33 7.01
CA GLY A 98 -13.05 -7.96 7.54
C GLY A 98 -11.84 -7.94 6.60
N ILE A 99 -11.96 -7.35 5.41
CA ILE A 99 -10.92 -7.35 4.36
C ILE A 99 -9.65 -6.60 4.79
N GLY A 100 -9.80 -5.46 5.47
CA GLY A 100 -8.65 -4.69 5.97
C GLY A 100 -7.83 -5.49 6.97
N SER A 101 -8.48 -6.06 7.98
CA SER A 101 -7.85 -6.91 8.99
C SER A 101 -7.24 -8.17 8.36
N ALA A 102 -7.96 -8.84 7.45
CA ALA A 102 -7.43 -10.03 6.78
C ALA A 102 -6.19 -9.74 5.92
N ALA A 103 -6.15 -8.58 5.24
CA ALA A 103 -5.01 -8.19 4.42
C ALA A 103 -3.82 -7.79 5.29
N ALA A 104 -4.05 -7.06 6.39
CA ALA A 104 -3.01 -6.78 7.38
C ALA A 104 -2.44 -8.08 7.97
N CYS A 105 -3.30 -9.00 8.46
CA CYS A 105 -2.87 -10.30 8.97
C CYS A 105 -2.10 -11.10 7.91
N SER A 106 -2.58 -11.18 6.67
CA SER A 106 -1.87 -11.91 5.59
C SER A 106 -0.51 -11.32 5.28
N LEU A 107 -0.35 -10.00 5.35
CA LEU A 107 0.95 -9.34 5.20
C LEU A 107 1.85 -9.61 6.41
N PHE A 108 1.34 -9.58 7.63
CA PHE A 108 2.09 -9.96 8.83
C PHE A 108 2.48 -11.44 8.85
N ASP A 109 1.64 -12.34 8.32
CA ASP A 109 1.93 -13.78 8.23
C ASP A 109 2.97 -14.07 7.13
N ALA A 110 2.87 -13.38 5.99
CA ALA A 110 3.85 -13.46 4.91
C ALA A 110 5.21 -12.85 5.30
N TYR A 111 5.19 -11.93 6.27
CA TYR A 111 6.32 -11.17 6.74
C TYR A 111 6.26 -11.07 8.25
N PRO A 112 6.67 -12.12 9.00
CA PRO A 112 6.61 -12.11 10.45
C PRO A 112 7.49 -10.98 10.98
N GLY A 113 6.87 -9.83 11.22
CA GLY A 113 7.44 -8.79 12.04
C GLY A 113 7.61 -9.40 13.42
N VAL A 114 8.83 -9.43 13.94
CA VAL A 114 9.09 -9.91 15.30
C VAL A 114 8.31 -9.01 16.26
N GLY A 115 7.14 -9.50 16.66
CA GLY A 115 6.35 -9.02 17.77
C GLY A 115 6.51 -10.00 18.92
N SER A 116 7.50 -9.76 19.76
CA SER A 116 7.50 -10.10 21.19
C SER A 116 8.54 -9.23 21.88
#